data_AF-A0A6G6WEI5-F1
#
_entry.id   AF-A0A6G6WEI5-F1
#
_cell.length_a   1.000
_cell.length_b   1.000
_cell.length_c   1.000
_cell.angle_alpha   90.00
_cell.angle_beta   90.00
_cell.angle_gamma   90.00
#
_symmetry.space_group_name_H-M   'P 1'
#
loop_
_entity.id
_entity.type
_entity.pdbx_description
1 polymer ?
#
loop_
_entity_poly.entity_id
_entity_poly.type
_entity_poly.pdbx_seq_one_letter_code
_entity_poly.pdbx_strand_id
1 'polypeptide(L)'
;MKLRPTPALVVAVLALVVALGGTSYAAAKIGSAQIKNNSVKGKDVKDGSLTGKDVKDGSLTGADVADGSLSPADLAARTCAASDVLVLGSCIDKAATGPSSFAAALTDCNAKGGRLMSWPEYRVLRDQAGITWANGNLSQYEFIDLQTVNGAIVYPSAVDFGGALVGDASAQIFWHRCVTPL
;
A
#
# COMPACT_ATOMS: atom_id res chain seq x y z
N MET A 1 -66.09 27.46 30.24
CA MET A 1 -65.17 28.60 30.45
C MET A 1 -64.06 28.53 29.39
N LYS A 2 -63.97 29.49 28.47
CA LYS A 2 -62.84 29.63 27.56
C LYS A 2 -61.75 30.43 28.28
N LEU A 3 -60.62 29.81 28.61
CA LEU A 3 -59.46 30.55 29.10
C LEU A 3 -58.90 31.40 27.95
N ARG A 4 -58.78 32.70 28.17
CA ARG A 4 -58.07 33.61 27.26
C ARG A 4 -56.61 33.64 27.71
N PRO A 5 -55.66 33.08 26.96
CA PRO A 5 -54.26 33.12 27.34
C PRO A 5 -53.82 34.58 27.48
N THR A 6 -53.14 34.89 28.59
CA THR A 6 -52.61 36.25 28.82
C THR A 6 -51.42 36.50 27.91
N PRO A 7 -51.20 37.75 27.46
CA PRO A 7 -50.04 38.08 26.63
C PRO A 7 -48.71 37.63 27.25
N ALA A 8 -48.59 37.68 28.59
CA ALA A 8 -47.43 37.20 29.32
C ALA A 8 -47.20 35.69 29.17
N LEU A 9 -48.26 34.88 29.20
CA LEU A 9 -48.15 33.43 29.00
C LEU A 9 -47.67 33.10 27.59
N VAL A 10 -48.15 33.83 26.58
CA VAL A 10 -47.72 33.64 25.19
C VAL A 10 -46.24 33.96 25.03
N VAL A 11 -45.78 35.07 25.59
CA VAL A 11 -44.35 35.46 25.56
C VAL A 11 -43.49 34.45 26.32
N ALA A 12 -43.92 33.99 27.50
CA ALA A 12 -43.19 33.01 28.30
C ALA A 12 -43.02 31.67 27.56
N VAL A 13 -44.08 31.19 26.90
CA VAL A 13 -44.04 29.93 26.13
C VAL A 13 -43.14 30.08 24.90
N LEU A 14 -43.20 31.20 24.17
CA LEU A 14 -42.32 31.45 23.03
C LEU A 14 -40.85 31.54 23.44
N ALA A 15 -40.55 32.26 24.53
CA ALA A 15 -39.20 32.36 25.07
C ALA A 15 -38.67 30.97 25.48
N LEU A 16 -39.50 30.14 26.10
CA LEU A 16 -39.14 28.78 26.49
C LEU A 16 -38.83 27.89 25.27
N VAL A 17 -39.65 27.97 24.22
CA VAL A 17 -39.43 27.21 22.98
C VAL A 17 -38.14 27.65 22.29
N VAL A 18 -37.85 28.95 22.22
CA VAL A 18 -36.63 29.49 21.62
C VAL A 18 -35.39 29.11 22.44
N ALA A 19 -35.45 29.20 23.77
CA ALA A 19 -34.35 28.84 24.66
C ALA A 19 -33.97 27.35 24.56
N LEU A 20 -34.95 26.47 24.34
CA LEU A 20 -34.74 25.03 24.19
C LEU A 20 -34.41 24.60 22.74
N GLY A 21 -34.68 25.45 21.74
CA GLY A 21 -34.49 25.12 20.33
C GLY A 21 -33.05 25.28 19.79
N GLY A 22 -32.22 26.10 20.45
CA GLY A 22 -30.91 26.50 19.92
C GLY A 22 -29.89 25.37 19.78
N THR A 23 -29.78 24.49 20.79
CA THR A 23 -28.78 23.40 20.81
C THR A 23 -29.14 22.26 19.86
N SER A 24 -30.42 21.92 19.77
CA SER A 24 -30.95 20.87 18.88
C SER A 24 -30.79 21.23 17.40
N TYR A 25 -30.90 22.52 17.06
CA TYR A 25 -30.74 23.00 15.68
C TYR A 25 -29.29 22.89 15.20
N ALA A 26 -28.31 23.19 16.06
CA ALA A 26 -26.89 23.09 15.73
C ALA A 26 -26.48 21.63 15.44
N ALA A 27 -26.88 20.68 16.28
CA ALA A 27 -26.55 19.27 16.09
C ALA A 27 -27.11 18.68 14.79
N ALA A 28 -28.26 19.18 14.32
CA ALA A 28 -28.88 18.74 13.06
C ALA A 28 -28.31 19.42 11.80
N LYS A 29 -27.53 20.50 11.94
CA LYS A 29 -27.09 21.34 10.80
C LYS A 29 -25.58 21.46 10.65
N ILE A 30 -24.76 21.06 11.61
CA ILE A 30 -23.30 21.06 11.46
C ILE A 30 -22.91 19.91 10.52
N GLY A 31 -22.70 20.25 9.25
CA GLY A 31 -22.10 19.37 8.25
C GLY A 31 -20.67 19.83 7.91
N SER A 32 -20.11 19.23 6.87
CA SER A 32 -18.76 19.56 6.38
C SER A 32 -18.61 21.04 6.00
N ALA A 33 -19.66 21.69 5.50
CA ALA A 33 -19.64 23.09 5.08
C ALA A 33 -19.40 24.08 6.24
N GLN A 34 -19.70 23.68 7.49
CA GLN A 34 -19.50 24.50 8.69
C GLN A 34 -18.14 24.24 9.35
N ILE A 35 -17.39 23.23 8.89
CA ILE A 35 -16.06 22.93 9.40
C ILE A 35 -15.05 23.69 8.55
N LYS A 36 -14.32 24.61 9.19
CA LYS A 36 -13.23 25.31 8.54
C LYS A 36 -12.10 24.34 8.22
N ASN A 37 -11.53 24.41 7.02
CA ASN A 37 -10.38 23.59 6.65
C ASN A 37 -9.24 23.74 7.68
N ASN A 38 -8.59 22.62 8.01
CA ASN A 38 -7.50 22.54 8.99
C ASN A 38 -7.88 22.93 10.43
N SER A 39 -9.18 22.96 10.78
CA SER A 39 -9.62 23.28 12.15
C SER A 39 -9.73 22.08 13.08
N VAL A 40 -9.82 20.85 12.54
CA VAL A 40 -9.92 19.61 13.30
C VAL A 40 -8.54 19.19 13.78
N LYS A 41 -8.39 19.00 15.08
CA LYS A 41 -7.15 18.49 15.71
C LYS A 41 -7.31 17.01 16.07
N GLY A 42 -6.20 16.33 16.33
CA GLY A 42 -6.23 14.92 16.74
C GLY A 42 -7.17 14.65 17.92
N LYS A 43 -7.18 15.52 18.94
CA LYS A 43 -8.08 15.41 20.12
C LYS A 43 -9.59 15.50 19.80
N ASP A 44 -9.94 16.01 18.62
CA ASP A 44 -11.32 16.14 18.18
C ASP A 44 -11.80 14.88 17.42
N VAL A 45 -10.87 13.96 17.11
CA VAL A 45 -11.13 12.66 16.50
C VAL A 45 -11.08 11.58 17.59
N LYS A 46 -12.07 10.68 17.58
CA LYS A 46 -12.09 9.56 18.51
C LYS A 46 -11.02 8.54 18.12
N ASP A 47 -10.26 8.06 19.09
CA ASP A 47 -9.24 7.03 18.85
C ASP A 47 -9.85 5.78 18.19
N GLY A 48 -9.19 5.31 17.13
CA GLY A 48 -9.62 4.14 16.36
C GLY A 48 -10.90 4.32 15.53
N SER A 49 -11.43 5.55 15.38
CA SER A 49 -12.67 5.76 14.61
C SER A 49 -12.44 5.91 13.10
N LEU A 50 -11.22 6.22 12.66
CA LEU A 50 -10.89 6.35 11.25
C LEU A 50 -10.64 4.98 10.63
N THR A 51 -11.31 4.70 9.52
CA THR A 51 -11.22 3.45 8.76
C THR A 51 -10.76 3.73 7.33
N GLY A 52 -10.49 2.67 6.55
CA GLY A 52 -10.14 2.82 5.14
C GLY A 52 -11.19 3.54 4.29
N LYS A 53 -12.47 3.57 4.70
CA LYS A 53 -13.51 4.33 3.97
C LYS A 53 -13.38 5.85 4.12
N ASP A 54 -12.68 6.29 5.18
CA ASP A 54 -12.48 7.70 5.51
C ASP A 54 -11.23 8.27 4.84
N VAL A 55 -10.41 7.40 4.23
CA VAL A 55 -9.16 7.73 3.55
C VAL A 55 -9.32 7.48 2.05
N LYS A 56 -8.90 8.42 1.23
CA LYS A 56 -8.92 8.25 -0.22
C LYS A 56 -7.78 7.31 -0.65
N ASP A 57 -8.08 6.36 -1.52
CA ASP A 57 -7.07 5.44 -2.05
C ASP A 57 -5.91 6.19 -2.71
N GLY A 58 -4.68 5.80 -2.34
CA GLY A 58 -3.44 6.39 -2.82
C GLY A 58 -3.13 7.80 -2.31
N SER A 59 -3.90 8.34 -1.34
CA SER A 59 -3.65 9.69 -0.83
C SER A 59 -2.57 9.78 0.26
N LEU A 60 -2.24 8.66 0.92
CA LEU A 60 -1.20 8.62 1.95
C LEU A 60 0.16 8.33 1.31
N THR A 61 1.13 9.17 1.63
CA THR A 61 2.52 9.10 1.18
C THR A 61 3.45 8.89 2.37
N GLY A 62 4.75 8.69 2.11
CA GLY A 62 5.74 8.61 3.19
C GLY A 62 5.80 9.86 4.07
N ALA A 63 5.43 11.04 3.56
CA ALA A 63 5.40 12.27 4.35
C ALA A 63 4.27 12.30 5.40
N ASP A 64 3.24 11.46 5.23
CA ASP A 64 2.10 11.36 6.15
C ASP A 64 2.35 10.33 7.26
N VAL A 65 3.45 9.59 7.19
CA VAL A 65 3.85 8.55 8.14
C VAL A 65 5.10 9.00 8.87
N ALA A 66 5.04 9.04 10.20
CA ALA A 66 6.22 9.38 10.99
C ALA A 66 7.31 8.30 10.85
N ASP A 67 8.55 8.70 10.64
CA ASP A 67 9.66 7.75 10.50
C ASP A 67 9.78 6.85 11.74
N GLY A 68 9.89 5.54 11.50
CA GLY A 68 9.97 4.52 12.55
C GLY A 68 8.67 4.24 13.32
N SER A 69 7.55 4.89 12.95
CA SER A 69 6.24 4.62 13.58
C SER A 69 5.59 3.32 13.13
N LEU A 70 5.99 2.78 11.98
CA LEU A 70 5.55 1.49 11.47
C LEU A 70 6.58 0.41 11.83
N SER A 71 6.13 -0.58 12.58
CA SER A 71 6.87 -1.82 12.83
C SER A 71 6.45 -2.92 11.85
N PRO A 72 7.23 -4.01 11.75
CA PRO A 72 6.79 -5.21 11.02
C PRO A 72 5.46 -5.80 11.51
N ALA A 73 4.99 -5.47 12.71
CA ALA A 73 3.69 -5.92 13.21
C ALA A 73 2.52 -5.07 12.69
N ASP A 74 2.75 -3.78 12.41
CA ASP A 74 1.75 -2.84 11.87
C ASP A 74 1.50 -3.08 10.39
N LEU A 75 2.54 -3.55 9.70
CA LEU A 75 2.42 -4.20 8.42
C LEU A 75 1.81 -5.57 8.67
N ALA A 76 0.49 -5.63 8.90
CA ALA A 76 -0.26 -6.86 9.12
C ALA A 76 0.31 -7.92 8.16
N ALA A 77 1.03 -8.89 8.72
CA ALA A 77 1.79 -9.82 7.92
C ALA A 77 0.78 -10.64 7.12
N ARG A 78 0.50 -10.20 5.89
CA ARG A 78 0.12 -11.13 4.84
C ARG A 78 1.39 -11.94 4.65
N THR A 79 1.41 -13.06 5.36
CA THR A 79 2.60 -13.89 5.48
C THR A 79 2.78 -14.58 4.15
N CYS A 80 3.95 -14.39 3.56
CA CYS A 80 4.38 -15.23 2.46
C CYS A 80 4.57 -16.66 2.95
N ALA A 81 4.60 -17.63 2.03
CA ALA A 81 4.97 -18.98 2.38
C ALA A 81 6.37 -19.00 3.04
N ALA A 82 6.69 -20.04 3.81
CA ALA A 82 8.00 -20.14 4.46
C ALA A 82 9.17 -20.13 3.44
N SER A 83 8.91 -20.57 2.20
CA SER A 83 9.81 -20.53 1.06
C SER A 83 10.06 -19.13 0.48
N ASP A 84 9.31 -18.14 0.94
CA ASP A 84 9.23 -16.84 0.29
C ASP A 84 9.57 -15.72 1.28
N VAL A 85 9.88 -14.55 0.74
CA VAL A 85 10.14 -13.34 1.50
C VAL A 85 9.25 -12.20 1.00
N LEU A 86 8.72 -11.43 1.94
CA LEU A 86 7.88 -10.28 1.65
C LEU A 86 8.76 -9.12 1.15
N VAL A 87 8.52 -8.67 -0.08
CA VAL A 87 9.25 -7.57 -0.72
C VAL A 87 8.23 -6.65 -1.39
N LEU A 88 8.19 -5.38 -0.97
CA LEU A 88 7.33 -4.34 -1.58
C LEU A 88 5.85 -4.74 -1.74
N GLY A 89 5.30 -5.53 -0.81
CA GLY A 89 3.90 -5.98 -0.88
C GLY A 89 3.65 -7.16 -1.82
N SER A 90 4.70 -7.89 -2.22
CA SER A 90 4.61 -9.16 -2.96
C SER A 90 5.52 -10.20 -2.31
N CYS A 91 5.26 -11.48 -2.55
CA CYS A 91 6.08 -12.58 -2.08
C CYS A 91 7.06 -13.01 -3.17
N ILE A 92 8.34 -13.13 -2.81
CA ILE A 92 9.39 -13.56 -3.73
C ILE A 92 10.02 -14.84 -3.23
N ASP A 93 10.22 -15.82 -4.13
CA ASP A 93 10.91 -17.08 -3.83
C ASP A 93 12.29 -16.82 -3.20
N LYS A 94 12.58 -17.43 -2.03
CA LYS A 94 13.91 -17.36 -1.38
C LYS A 94 14.98 -18.21 -2.07
N ALA A 95 14.59 -19.18 -2.87
CA ALA A 95 15.50 -19.96 -3.70
C ALA A 95 15.22 -19.66 -5.17
N ALA A 96 16.28 -19.41 -5.94
CA ALA A 96 16.15 -19.30 -7.38
C ALA A 96 15.92 -20.69 -8.00
N THR A 97 15.13 -20.74 -9.07
CA THR A 97 14.82 -21.92 -9.87
C THR A 97 15.57 -21.84 -11.20
N GLY A 98 16.03 -22.96 -11.75
CA GLY A 98 16.72 -22.99 -13.06
C GLY A 98 18.07 -23.70 -13.06
N PRO A 99 18.98 -23.36 -14.01
CA PRO A 99 18.82 -22.33 -15.06
C PRO A 99 17.82 -22.77 -16.14
N SER A 100 17.08 -21.82 -16.71
CA SER A 100 16.11 -22.06 -17.78
C SER A 100 16.11 -20.93 -18.81
N SER A 101 15.42 -21.09 -19.94
CA SER A 101 15.26 -19.99 -20.90
C SER A 101 14.28 -18.95 -20.37
N PHE A 102 14.36 -17.70 -20.84
CA PHE A 102 13.45 -16.63 -20.42
C PHE A 102 11.97 -17.01 -20.57
N ALA A 103 11.60 -17.66 -21.68
CA ALA A 103 10.23 -18.11 -21.92
C ALA A 103 9.77 -19.18 -20.91
N ALA A 104 10.68 -20.08 -20.51
CA ALA A 104 10.38 -21.10 -19.50
C ALA A 104 10.23 -20.47 -18.11
N ALA A 105 11.12 -19.54 -17.74
CA ALA A 105 11.05 -18.79 -16.48
C ALA A 105 9.74 -17.99 -16.37
N LEU A 106 9.34 -17.30 -17.44
CA LEU A 106 8.07 -16.57 -17.47
C LEU A 106 6.87 -17.50 -17.36
N THR A 107 6.90 -18.65 -18.04
CA THR A 107 5.83 -19.66 -17.95
C THR A 107 5.71 -20.21 -16.53
N ASP A 108 6.84 -20.50 -15.87
CA ASP A 108 6.88 -20.97 -14.48
C ASP A 108 6.25 -19.94 -13.52
N CYS A 109 6.67 -18.68 -13.60
CA CYS A 109 6.12 -17.65 -12.74
C CYS A 109 4.64 -17.35 -13.03
N ASN A 110 4.23 -17.34 -14.29
CA ASN A 110 2.82 -17.20 -14.66
C ASN A 110 1.97 -18.36 -14.14
N ALA A 111 2.50 -19.59 -14.15
CA ALA A 111 1.81 -20.76 -13.59
C ALA A 111 1.61 -20.66 -12.07
N LYS A 112 2.52 -19.98 -11.37
CA LYS A 112 2.37 -19.60 -9.94
C LYS A 112 1.44 -18.40 -9.72
N GLY A 113 0.83 -17.84 -10.77
CA GLY A 113 0.01 -16.62 -10.69
C GLY A 113 0.84 -15.35 -10.45
N GLY A 114 2.12 -15.39 -10.76
CA GLY A 114 3.09 -14.33 -10.51
C GLY A 114 3.80 -13.85 -11.78
N ARG A 115 4.93 -13.17 -11.59
CA ARG A 115 5.81 -12.66 -12.66
C ARG A 115 7.28 -12.77 -12.26
N LEU A 116 8.18 -12.42 -13.18
CA LEU A 116 9.59 -12.25 -12.86
C LEU A 116 9.82 -11.00 -12.01
N MET A 117 10.92 -11.02 -11.25
CA MET A 117 11.31 -9.96 -10.30
C MET A 117 11.69 -8.66 -11.02
N SER A 118 11.16 -7.53 -10.57
CA SER A 118 11.52 -6.20 -11.11
C SER A 118 12.82 -5.66 -10.50
N TRP A 119 13.40 -4.63 -11.12
CA TRP A 119 14.63 -3.99 -10.62
C TRP A 119 14.49 -3.39 -9.20
N PRO A 120 13.37 -2.72 -8.83
CA PRO A 120 13.16 -2.28 -7.46
C PRO A 120 13.09 -3.42 -6.45
N GLU A 121 12.47 -4.54 -6.81
CA GLU A 121 12.35 -5.72 -5.96
C GLU A 121 13.70 -6.42 -5.77
N TYR A 122 14.49 -6.54 -6.85
CA TYR A 122 15.86 -7.03 -6.79
C TYR A 122 16.67 -6.32 -5.71
N ARG A 123 16.66 -4.98 -5.71
CA ARG A 123 17.43 -4.22 -4.72
C ARG A 123 17.03 -4.54 -3.29
N VAL A 124 15.73 -4.67 -3.03
CA VAL A 124 15.22 -4.92 -1.69
C VAL A 124 15.49 -6.37 -1.28
N LEU A 125 15.28 -7.32 -2.20
CA LEU A 125 15.49 -8.75 -1.99
C LEU A 125 16.94 -9.06 -1.63
N ARG A 126 17.89 -8.47 -2.36
CA ARG A 126 19.33 -8.72 -2.19
C ARG A 126 19.80 -8.49 -0.75
N ASP A 127 19.21 -7.51 -0.08
CA ASP A 127 19.59 -7.11 1.27
C ASP A 127 18.79 -7.90 2.35
N GLN A 128 17.93 -8.86 1.97
CA GLN A 128 17.18 -9.70 2.90
C GLN A 128 18.00 -10.88 3.44
N ALA A 129 17.77 -11.22 4.70
CA ALA A 129 18.35 -12.41 5.31
C ALA A 129 17.84 -13.71 4.64
N GLY A 130 18.76 -14.66 4.45
CA GLY A 130 18.43 -15.97 3.89
C GLY A 130 18.37 -16.04 2.36
N ILE A 131 18.72 -14.94 1.66
CA ILE A 131 18.87 -14.93 0.21
C ILE A 131 20.29 -15.33 -0.16
N THR A 132 20.41 -16.39 -0.95
CA THR A 132 21.68 -16.83 -1.54
C THR A 132 21.69 -16.54 -3.03
N TRP A 133 22.67 -15.77 -3.49
CA TRP A 133 22.85 -15.39 -4.88
C TRP A 133 24.34 -15.12 -5.12
N ALA A 134 24.90 -15.72 -6.16
CA ALA A 134 26.30 -15.54 -6.50
C ALA A 134 26.61 -14.18 -7.14
N ASN A 135 27.84 -13.73 -6.95
CA ASN A 135 28.36 -12.48 -7.46
C ASN A 135 29.43 -12.74 -8.53
N GLY A 136 29.31 -12.11 -9.70
CA GLY A 136 30.28 -12.17 -10.79
C GLY A 136 30.31 -13.48 -11.60
N ASN A 137 29.45 -14.46 -11.32
CA ASN A 137 29.38 -15.72 -12.07
C ASN A 137 28.18 -15.72 -13.03
N LEU A 138 28.43 -15.55 -14.34
CA LEU A 138 27.39 -15.51 -15.38
C LEU A 138 26.40 -16.69 -15.32
N SER A 139 26.86 -17.90 -14.99
CA SER A 139 26.00 -19.09 -14.90
C SER A 139 25.01 -19.05 -13.71
N GLN A 140 25.13 -18.07 -12.84
CA GLN A 140 24.31 -17.86 -11.65
C GLN A 140 23.55 -16.53 -11.67
N TYR A 141 23.53 -15.85 -12.82
CA TYR A 141 22.70 -14.66 -12.98
C TYR A 141 21.24 -15.09 -12.91
N GLU A 142 20.41 -14.17 -12.43
CA GLU A 142 18.97 -14.36 -12.32
C GLU A 142 18.24 -13.40 -13.25
N PHE A 143 17.22 -13.89 -13.94
CA PHE A 143 16.33 -13.06 -14.74
C PHE A 143 15.60 -12.06 -13.84
N ILE A 144 15.56 -10.83 -14.33
CA ILE A 144 14.67 -9.78 -13.83
C ILE A 144 13.75 -9.34 -14.97
N ASP A 145 12.62 -8.73 -14.60
CA ASP A 145 11.61 -8.24 -15.51
C ASP A 145 12.21 -7.25 -16.53
N LEU A 146 11.47 -7.05 -17.61
CA LEU A 146 11.87 -6.33 -18.81
C LEU A 146 12.28 -4.89 -18.47
N GLN A 147 13.44 -4.47 -18.98
CA GLN A 147 13.83 -3.06 -18.94
C GLN A 147 12.96 -2.28 -19.94
N THR A 148 12.06 -1.45 -19.42
CA THR A 148 11.36 -0.45 -20.24
C THR A 148 12.24 0.77 -20.39
N VAL A 149 12.79 1.00 -21.59
CA VAL A 149 13.44 2.26 -21.95
C VAL A 149 12.48 3.03 -22.84
N ASN A 150 12.04 4.22 -22.41
CA ASN A 150 11.13 5.10 -23.18
C ASN A 150 9.81 4.44 -23.63
N GLY A 151 9.24 3.55 -22.81
CA GLY A 151 7.95 2.91 -23.12
C GLY A 151 8.01 1.76 -24.13
N ALA A 152 9.20 1.38 -24.60
CA ALA A 152 9.41 0.18 -25.41
C ALA A 152 9.96 -0.96 -24.52
N ILE A 153 9.40 -2.16 -24.68
CA ILE A 153 10.03 -3.39 -24.19
C ILE A 153 11.30 -3.59 -25.03
N VAL A 154 12.48 -3.52 -24.42
CA VAL A 154 13.73 -3.64 -25.18
C VAL A 154 14.20 -5.10 -25.19
N TYR A 155 14.58 -5.71 -24.07
CA TYR A 155 14.91 -7.15 -23.98
C TYR A 155 14.78 -7.67 -22.54
N PRO A 156 14.67 -8.99 -22.30
CA PRO A 156 14.85 -9.55 -20.96
C PRO A 156 16.25 -9.27 -20.45
N SER A 157 16.37 -8.99 -19.16
CA SER A 157 17.66 -8.74 -18.53
C SER A 157 17.91 -9.72 -17.40
N ALA A 158 19.19 -9.95 -17.10
CA ALA A 158 19.61 -10.78 -15.99
C ALA A 158 20.65 -10.03 -15.16
N VAL A 159 20.69 -10.30 -13.87
CA VAL A 159 21.54 -9.59 -12.92
C VAL A 159 22.27 -10.59 -12.01
N ASP A 160 23.39 -10.17 -11.45
CA ASP A 160 24.07 -10.89 -10.36
C ASP A 160 23.84 -10.21 -9.00
N PHE A 161 24.40 -10.77 -7.93
CA PHE A 161 24.32 -10.12 -6.62
C PHE A 161 24.97 -8.72 -6.60
N GLY A 162 26.02 -8.48 -7.39
CA GLY A 162 26.68 -7.19 -7.49
C GLY A 162 25.84 -6.10 -8.17
N GLY A 163 24.82 -6.48 -8.94
CA GLY A 163 24.04 -5.58 -9.79
C GLY A 163 24.57 -5.44 -11.21
N ALA A 164 25.54 -6.27 -11.62
CA ALA A 164 26.01 -6.34 -12.99
C ALA A 164 24.91 -6.90 -13.89
N LEU A 165 24.59 -6.19 -14.97
CA LEU A 165 23.47 -6.51 -15.85
C LEU A 165 23.92 -7.14 -17.17
N VAL A 166 23.13 -8.10 -17.64
CA VAL A 166 23.08 -8.52 -19.04
C VAL A 166 21.84 -7.91 -19.67
N GLY A 167 22.03 -7.06 -20.68
CA GLY A 167 20.96 -6.24 -21.26
C GLY A 167 20.05 -6.96 -22.26
N ASP A 168 20.56 -7.95 -23.00
CA ASP A 168 19.75 -8.89 -23.80
C ASP A 168 20.07 -10.32 -23.38
N ALA A 169 19.20 -10.86 -22.53
CA ALA A 169 19.29 -12.19 -21.96
C ALA A 169 18.45 -13.23 -22.72
N SER A 170 17.87 -12.87 -23.87
CA SER A 170 16.87 -13.69 -24.56
C SER A 170 17.41 -15.03 -25.07
N ALA A 171 18.68 -15.06 -25.47
CA ALA A 171 19.37 -16.25 -25.99
C ALA A 171 20.08 -17.08 -24.91
N GLN A 172 19.99 -16.67 -23.63
CA GLN A 172 20.74 -17.29 -22.54
C GLN A 172 19.81 -18.07 -21.61
N ILE A 173 20.43 -18.89 -20.77
CA ILE A 173 19.74 -19.56 -19.67
C ILE A 173 20.22 -18.98 -18.35
N PHE A 174 19.29 -18.60 -17.51
CA PHE A 174 19.55 -18.02 -16.20
C PHE A 174 18.59 -18.60 -15.17
N TRP A 175 18.93 -18.38 -13.92
CA TRP A 175 18.05 -18.69 -12.81
C TRP A 175 16.92 -17.66 -12.74
N HIS A 176 15.85 -17.93 -12.02
CA HIS A 176 14.77 -16.98 -11.82
C HIS A 176 14.11 -17.16 -10.48
N ARG A 177 13.47 -16.09 -10.01
CA ARG A 177 12.59 -16.09 -8.83
C ARG A 177 11.26 -15.52 -9.24
N CYS A 178 10.20 -16.15 -8.77
CA CYS A 178 8.86 -15.68 -9.04
C CYS A 178 8.40 -14.74 -7.94
N VAL A 179 7.71 -13.71 -8.38
CA VAL A 179 7.02 -12.73 -7.54
C VAL A 179 5.54 -13.00 -7.63
N THR A 180 4.92 -13.36 -6.52
CA THR A 180 3.48 -13.61 -6.41
C THR A 180 2.80 -12.52 -5.58
N PRO A 181 1.59 -12.07 -5.98
CA PRO A 181 0.82 -11.12 -5.20
C PRO A 181 0.33 -11.73 -3.87
N LEU A 182 0.12 -10.88 -2.88
CA LEU A 182 -0.44 -11.20 -1.55
C LEU A 182 -1.97 -11.38 -1.50
#